data_AF-A0A2J7TCA1-F1
#
_entry.id   AF-A0A2J7TCA1-F1
#
_cell.length_a   1.000
_cell.length_b   1.000
_cell.length_c   1.000
_cell.angle_alpha   90.00
_cell.angle_beta   90.00
_cell.angle_gamma   90.00
#
_symmetry.space_group_name_H-M   'P 1'
#
loop_
_entity.id
_entity.type
_entity.pdbx_description
1 polymer ?
#
loop_
_entity_poly.entity_id
_entity_poly.type
_entity_poly.pdbx_seq_one_letter_code
_entity_poly.pdbx_strand_id
1 'polypeptide(L)'
;MTTSDIGLAAAAGKATARSSYSRVAIILHWTIAGLIIFNLAIGLVMEGFPLPLRFFALLLHVSSGMTVLALTMVRLVWWLTHEPPPHLASLKFWEHRLAHGVHVALYVAMVGMPLTGWAIVSAHPRLGSAGAAEQARHLPFKIPGSPAGASQPMPGAPPEPGAPALSGVPQGGPPPGAPPRREMKVWGFITLPPIKAIQDLGETAGGYEPQQALHEEFVSWHSIGGYLLILALALHIAGALKHQYVDKEPEFQRMGLGRRNKKV
;
A
#
# COMPACT_ATOMS: atom_id res chain seq x y z
N MET A 1 -38.41 17.49 43.42
CA MET A 1 -37.41 17.37 42.34
C MET A 1 -37.61 18.55 41.41
N THR A 2 -36.69 19.50 41.46
CA THR A 2 -36.76 20.73 40.67
C THR A 2 -36.19 20.50 39.28
N THR A 3 -36.64 21.25 38.28
CA THR A 3 -36.16 21.18 36.88
C THR A 3 -34.65 21.41 36.74
N SER A 4 -34.02 22.04 37.73
CA SER A 4 -32.55 22.17 37.88
C SER A 4 -31.84 20.83 38.09
N ASP A 5 -32.44 19.89 38.82
CA ASP A 5 -31.82 18.59 39.16
C ASP A 5 -31.79 17.66 37.95
N ILE A 6 -32.82 17.75 37.09
CA ILE A 6 -32.89 17.00 35.83
C ILE A 6 -31.88 17.58 34.82
N GLY A 7 -31.68 18.91 34.81
CA GLY A 7 -30.67 19.57 34.00
C GLY A 7 -29.23 19.22 34.43
N LEU A 8 -28.97 19.16 35.74
CA LEU A 8 -27.67 18.75 36.28
C LEU A 8 -27.40 17.25 36.04
N ALA A 9 -28.41 16.39 36.16
CA ALA A 9 -28.29 14.96 35.87
C ALA A 9 -28.12 14.67 34.37
N ALA A 10 -28.79 15.42 33.49
CA ALA A 10 -28.61 15.32 32.04
C ALA A 10 -27.25 15.87 31.58
N ALA A 11 -26.75 16.94 32.23
CA ALA A 11 -25.40 17.46 32.04
C ALA A 11 -24.33 16.50 32.60
N ALA A 12 -24.57 15.86 33.75
CA ALA A 12 -23.71 14.83 34.33
C ALA A 12 -23.70 13.54 33.50
N GLY A 13 -24.83 13.19 32.86
CA GLY A 13 -24.93 12.09 31.91
C GLY A 13 -24.10 12.34 30.64
N LYS A 14 -24.04 13.59 30.15
CA LYS A 14 -23.13 14.01 29.07
C LYS A 14 -21.66 14.12 29.54
N ALA A 15 -21.43 14.45 30.81
CA ALA A 15 -20.10 14.58 31.42
C ALA A 15 -19.45 13.23 31.79
N THR A 16 -20.12 12.10 31.57
CA THR A 16 -19.43 10.81 31.40
C THR A 16 -18.85 10.71 29.98
N ALA A 17 -18.02 11.69 29.61
CA ALA A 17 -17.37 11.75 28.32
C ALA A 17 -16.58 10.46 28.10
N ARG A 18 -17.06 9.60 27.20
CA ARG A 18 -16.43 8.32 26.87
C ARG A 18 -15.00 8.59 26.40
N SER A 19 -14.01 8.32 27.25
CA SER A 19 -12.59 8.46 26.94
C SER A 19 -12.07 7.47 25.88
N SER A 20 -12.93 6.59 25.34
CA SER A 20 -12.59 5.49 24.44
C SER A 20 -13.11 5.71 23.02
N TYR A 21 -12.33 5.27 22.03
CA TYR A 21 -12.73 5.30 20.63
C TYR A 21 -13.98 4.46 20.35
N SER A 22 -14.65 4.74 19.22
CA SER A 22 -15.77 3.89 18.76
C SER A 22 -15.28 2.47 18.49
N ARG A 23 -16.15 1.47 18.67
CA ARG A 23 -15.82 0.07 18.37
C ARG A 23 -15.38 -0.10 16.91
N VAL A 24 -15.99 0.63 15.99
CA VAL A 24 -15.64 0.62 14.56
C VAL A 24 -14.21 1.12 14.35
N ALA A 25 -13.83 2.25 14.96
CA ALA A 25 -12.48 2.78 14.86
C ALA A 25 -11.43 1.81 15.44
N ILE A 26 -11.76 1.15 16.55
CA ILE A 26 -10.90 0.13 17.18
C ILE A 26 -10.70 -1.06 16.25
N ILE A 27 -11.79 -1.62 15.70
CA ILE A 27 -11.71 -2.77 14.77
C ILE A 27 -10.89 -2.39 13.54
N LEU A 28 -11.20 -1.26 12.89
CA LEU A 28 -10.44 -0.76 11.74
C LEU A 28 -8.96 -0.62 12.07
N HIS A 29 -8.63 -0.08 13.25
CA HIS A 29 -7.24 0.07 13.65
C HIS A 29 -6.51 -1.26 13.76
N TRP A 30 -7.04 -2.20 14.54
CA TRP A 30 -6.36 -3.47 14.79
C TRP A 30 -6.32 -4.36 13.53
N THR A 31 -7.36 -4.33 12.71
CA THR A 31 -7.35 -5.02 11.41
C THR A 31 -6.27 -4.45 10.50
N ILE A 32 -6.19 -3.12 10.35
CA ILE A 32 -5.15 -2.48 9.51
C ILE A 32 -3.75 -2.75 10.08
N ALA A 33 -3.56 -2.62 11.40
CA ALA A 33 -2.27 -2.88 12.04
C ALA A 33 -1.81 -4.33 11.83
N GLY A 34 -2.70 -5.32 12.02
CA GLY A 34 -2.40 -6.72 11.77
C GLY A 34 -2.06 -6.99 10.30
N LEU A 35 -2.81 -6.40 9.36
CA LEU A 35 -2.52 -6.52 7.93
C LEU A 35 -1.18 -5.87 7.55
N ILE A 36 -0.82 -4.72 8.11
CA ILE A 36 0.48 -4.07 7.87
C ILE A 36 1.62 -4.96 8.35
N ILE A 37 1.53 -5.51 9.56
CA ILE A 37 2.55 -6.42 10.11
C ILE A 37 2.69 -7.67 9.24
N PHE A 38 1.57 -8.29 8.85
CA PHE A 38 1.54 -9.42 7.94
C PHE A 38 2.19 -9.09 6.58
N ASN A 39 1.85 -7.92 6.02
CA ASN A 39 2.34 -7.49 4.71
C ASN A 39 3.85 -7.20 4.73
N LEU A 40 4.34 -6.52 5.76
CA LEU A 40 5.76 -6.29 6.00
C LEU A 40 6.53 -7.60 6.18
N ALA A 41 6.00 -8.53 6.98
CA ALA A 41 6.63 -9.82 7.20
C ALA A 41 6.79 -10.58 5.88
N ILE A 42 5.76 -10.64 5.04
CA ILE A 42 5.86 -11.27 3.71
C ILE A 42 6.84 -10.52 2.82
N GLY A 43 6.76 -9.19 2.75
CA GLY A 43 7.62 -8.38 1.89
C GLY A 43 9.11 -8.57 2.19
N LEU A 44 9.48 -8.76 3.46
CA LEU A 44 10.86 -8.99 3.89
C LEU A 44 11.40 -10.39 3.59
N VAL A 45 10.53 -11.41 3.50
CA VAL A 45 10.96 -12.82 3.39
C VAL A 45 10.68 -13.46 2.04
N MET A 46 9.74 -12.93 1.25
CA MET A 46 9.24 -13.60 0.03
C MET A 46 10.33 -13.84 -1.01
N GLU A 47 11.38 -13.03 -1.05
CA GLU A 47 12.48 -13.19 -2.01
C GLU A 47 13.30 -14.46 -1.79
N GLY A 48 13.34 -14.95 -0.55
CA GLY A 48 14.02 -16.19 -0.18
C GLY A 48 13.24 -17.47 -0.49
N PHE A 49 11.98 -17.36 -0.94
CA PHE A 49 11.16 -18.53 -1.23
C PHE A 49 11.43 -19.13 -2.62
N PRO A 50 11.27 -20.46 -2.78
CA PRO A 50 11.30 -21.10 -4.10
C PRO A 50 10.14 -20.60 -4.98
N LEU A 51 10.32 -20.68 -6.29
CA LEU A 51 9.49 -19.97 -7.28
C LEU A 51 7.96 -20.13 -7.09
N PRO A 52 7.37 -21.33 -6.90
CA PRO A 52 5.92 -21.45 -6.69
C PRO A 52 5.44 -20.75 -5.42
N LEU A 53 6.20 -20.87 -4.33
CA LEU A 53 5.87 -20.26 -3.05
C LEU A 53 6.09 -18.75 -3.08
N ARG A 54 7.14 -18.27 -3.75
CA ARG A 54 7.40 -16.83 -3.96
C ARG A 54 6.25 -16.17 -4.72
N PHE A 55 5.75 -16.80 -5.79
CA PHE A 55 4.58 -16.29 -6.51
C PHE A 55 3.33 -16.23 -5.61
N PHE A 56 3.08 -17.26 -4.82
CA PHE A 56 1.96 -17.25 -3.88
C PHE A 56 2.10 -16.16 -2.81
N ALA A 57 3.29 -16.00 -2.24
CA ALA A 57 3.61 -14.94 -1.29
C ALA A 57 3.43 -13.54 -1.90
N LEU A 58 3.87 -13.34 -3.15
CA LEU A 58 3.64 -12.08 -3.88
C LEU A 58 2.14 -11.78 -4.02
N LEU A 59 1.32 -12.76 -4.37
CA LEU A 59 -0.14 -12.58 -4.47
C LEU A 59 -0.76 -12.19 -3.13
N LEU A 60 -0.32 -12.81 -2.03
CA LEU A 60 -0.74 -12.44 -0.68
C LEU A 60 -0.28 -11.03 -0.32
N HIS A 61 0.96 -10.66 -0.63
CA HIS A 61 1.51 -9.33 -0.39
C HIS A 61 0.72 -8.25 -1.14
N VAL A 62 0.48 -8.41 -2.44
CA VAL A 62 -0.31 -7.47 -3.23
C VAL A 62 -1.76 -7.40 -2.72
N SER A 63 -2.40 -8.56 -2.47
CA SER A 63 -3.81 -8.60 -2.07
C SER A 63 -4.05 -7.97 -0.69
N SER A 64 -3.21 -8.29 0.29
CA SER A 64 -3.31 -7.69 1.62
C SER A 64 -2.91 -6.22 1.64
N GLY A 65 -1.93 -5.80 0.82
CA GLY A 65 -1.56 -4.39 0.65
C GLY A 65 -2.70 -3.54 0.06
N MET A 66 -3.37 -4.03 -0.98
CA MET A 66 -4.57 -3.37 -1.54
C MET A 66 -5.74 -3.34 -0.53
N THR A 67 -5.84 -4.36 0.32
CA THR A 67 -6.84 -4.38 1.42
C THR A 67 -6.53 -3.31 2.46
N VAL A 68 -5.25 -3.11 2.82
CA VAL A 68 -4.81 -2.00 3.70
C VAL A 68 -5.20 -0.65 3.10
N LEU A 69 -4.98 -0.43 1.81
CA LEU A 69 -5.39 0.81 1.13
C LEU A 69 -6.89 1.03 1.26
N ALA A 70 -7.70 0.04 0.91
CA ALA A 70 -9.17 0.14 0.96
C ALA A 70 -9.68 0.43 2.38
N LEU A 71 -9.19 -0.30 3.40
CA LEU A 71 -9.58 -0.08 4.79
C LEU A 71 -9.07 1.26 5.32
N THR A 72 -7.92 1.74 4.86
CA THR A 72 -7.39 3.06 5.19
C THR A 72 -8.30 4.15 4.64
N MET A 73 -8.84 4.00 3.43
CA MET A 73 -9.83 4.95 2.89
C MET A 73 -11.09 4.99 3.75
N VAL A 74 -11.62 3.83 4.14
CA VAL A 74 -12.77 3.74 5.07
C VAL A 74 -12.44 4.41 6.40
N ARG A 75 -11.22 4.21 6.92
CA ARG A 75 -10.75 4.82 8.16
C ARG A 75 -10.64 6.35 8.05
N LEU A 76 -10.17 6.88 6.93
CA LEU A 76 -10.12 8.32 6.68
C LEU A 76 -11.53 8.93 6.61
N VAL A 77 -12.45 8.28 5.91
CA VAL A 77 -13.87 8.70 5.85
C VAL A 77 -14.51 8.65 7.24
N TRP A 78 -14.23 7.60 8.02
CA TRP A 78 -14.70 7.48 9.40
C TRP A 78 -14.17 8.62 10.27
N TRP A 79 -12.89 8.95 10.13
CA TRP A 79 -12.26 10.05 10.87
C TRP A 79 -12.85 11.42 10.50
N LEU A 80 -13.14 11.66 9.22
CA LEU A 80 -13.77 12.91 8.76
C LEU A 80 -15.22 13.09 9.27
N THR A 81 -15.89 11.99 9.63
CA THR A 81 -17.31 12.00 10.03
C THR A 81 -17.53 11.86 11.53
N HIS A 82 -16.50 11.53 12.31
CA HIS A 82 -16.61 11.27 13.74
C HIS A 82 -15.54 12.02 14.53
N GLU A 83 -15.95 12.77 15.55
CA GLU A 83 -15.03 13.49 16.42
C GLU A 83 -14.16 12.53 17.24
N PRO A 84 -12.81 12.62 17.15
CA PRO A 84 -11.93 11.81 17.97
C PRO A 84 -12.02 12.26 19.44
N PRO A 85 -11.94 11.32 20.40
CA PRO A 85 -11.96 11.66 21.82
C PRO A 85 -10.76 12.56 22.19
N PRO A 86 -10.93 13.51 23.13
CA PRO A 86 -9.88 14.45 23.51
C PRO A 86 -8.57 13.76 23.92
N HIS A 87 -7.43 14.36 23.63
CA HIS A 87 -6.15 13.90 24.18
C HIS A 87 -6.14 14.08 25.70
N LEU A 88 -5.71 13.05 26.44
CA LEU A 88 -5.73 13.03 27.89
C LEU A 88 -4.50 13.74 28.49
N ALA A 89 -3.36 13.68 27.81
CA ALA A 89 -2.10 14.22 28.28
C ALA A 89 -1.87 15.67 27.82
N SER A 90 -1.42 16.52 28.75
CA SER A 90 -0.74 17.78 28.40
C SER A 90 0.69 17.48 27.94
N LEU A 91 0.84 17.08 26.67
CA LEU A 91 2.14 16.74 26.09
C LEU A 91 3.05 17.96 26.01
N LYS A 92 4.36 17.75 26.21
CA LYS A 92 5.37 18.77 25.82
C LYS A 92 5.23 19.05 24.33
N PHE A 93 5.48 20.29 23.91
CA PHE A 93 5.33 20.71 22.51
C PHE A 93 6.03 19.78 21.50
N TRP A 94 7.27 19.36 21.78
CA TRP A 94 8.03 18.46 20.91
C TRP A 94 7.45 17.04 20.83
N GLU A 95 6.92 16.52 21.95
CA GLU A 95 6.27 15.20 21.97
C GLU A 95 4.98 15.22 21.14
N HIS A 96 4.21 16.30 21.25
CA HIS A 96 3.01 16.49 20.44
C HIS A 96 3.34 16.58 18.94
N ARG A 97 4.36 17.37 18.56
CA ARG A 97 4.80 17.46 17.16
C ARG A 97 5.32 16.14 16.62
N LEU A 98 6.08 15.40 17.41
CA LEU A 98 6.60 14.09 17.02
C LEU A 98 5.47 13.07 16.83
N ALA A 99 4.54 12.99 17.78
CA ALA A 99 3.38 12.10 17.68
C ALA A 99 2.54 12.44 16.45
N HIS A 100 2.29 13.74 16.19
CA HIS A 100 1.58 14.17 14.99
C HIS A 100 2.35 13.80 13.71
N GLY A 101 3.66 14.07 13.67
CA GLY A 101 4.51 13.73 12.53
C GLY A 101 4.53 12.23 12.22
N VAL A 102 4.63 11.37 13.24
CA VAL A 102 4.57 9.91 13.09
C VAL A 102 3.20 9.47 12.55
N HIS A 103 2.10 10.03 13.06
CA HIS A 103 0.77 9.69 12.54
C HIS A 103 0.60 10.10 11.07
N VAL A 104 1.05 11.32 10.70
CA VAL A 104 1.03 11.78 9.31
C VAL A 104 1.88 10.86 8.43
N ALA A 105 3.10 10.52 8.86
CA ALA A 105 3.98 9.62 8.15
C ALA A 105 3.34 8.23 7.94
N LEU A 106 2.68 7.68 8.96
CA LEU A 106 1.96 6.41 8.84
C LEU A 106 0.79 6.50 7.86
N TYR A 107 0.01 7.59 7.86
CA TYR A 107 -1.07 7.76 6.88
C TYR A 107 -0.55 7.89 5.45
N VAL A 108 0.51 8.68 5.24
CA VAL A 108 1.18 8.79 3.94
C VAL A 108 1.69 7.42 3.50
N ALA A 109 2.32 6.64 4.40
CA ALA A 109 2.82 5.31 4.08
C ALA A 109 1.68 4.31 3.76
N MET A 110 0.60 4.29 4.54
CA MET A 110 -0.54 3.39 4.32
C MET A 110 -1.25 3.60 2.97
N VAL A 111 -1.13 4.81 2.39
CA VAL A 111 -1.66 5.12 1.05
C VAL A 111 -0.58 4.97 -0.02
N GLY A 112 0.59 5.57 0.20
CA GLY A 112 1.68 5.61 -0.77
C GLY A 112 2.27 4.24 -1.07
N MET A 113 2.47 3.39 -0.05
CA MET A 113 3.10 2.08 -0.23
C MET A 113 2.28 1.13 -1.11
N PRO A 114 0.96 0.93 -0.89
CA PRO A 114 0.15 0.13 -1.82
C PRO A 114 0.11 0.71 -3.23
N LEU A 115 0.11 2.04 -3.38
CA LEU A 115 0.12 2.69 -4.69
C LEU A 115 1.44 2.48 -5.44
N THR A 116 2.58 2.60 -4.77
CA THR A 116 3.88 2.27 -5.39
C THR A 116 3.96 0.79 -5.73
N GLY A 117 3.45 -0.11 -4.87
CA GLY A 117 3.35 -1.54 -5.18
C GLY A 117 2.48 -1.84 -6.40
N TRP A 118 1.36 -1.11 -6.55
CA TRP A 118 0.51 -1.21 -7.74
C TRP A 118 1.22 -0.67 -9.01
N ALA A 119 2.02 0.38 -8.88
CA ALA A 119 2.87 0.89 -9.96
C ALA A 119 3.92 -0.13 -10.41
N ILE A 120 4.59 -0.83 -9.47
CA ILE A 120 5.53 -1.93 -9.77
C ILE A 120 4.85 -3.01 -10.62
N VAL A 121 3.68 -3.49 -10.20
CA VAL A 121 2.92 -4.53 -10.92
C VAL A 121 2.46 -4.03 -12.30
N SER A 122 2.23 -2.72 -12.45
CA SER A 122 1.85 -2.10 -13.73
C SER A 122 3.04 -1.87 -14.67
N ALA A 123 4.27 -1.82 -14.12
CA ALA A 123 5.52 -1.64 -14.85
C ALA A 123 6.09 -2.97 -15.39
N HIS A 124 5.21 -3.77 -16.00
CA HIS A 124 5.60 -4.99 -16.71
C HIS A 124 4.94 -5.04 -18.09
N PRO A 125 5.66 -5.48 -19.13
CA PRO A 125 5.09 -5.66 -20.45
C PRO A 125 3.91 -6.64 -20.41
N ARG A 126 2.87 -6.35 -21.20
CA ARG A 126 1.75 -7.28 -21.34
C ARG A 126 2.21 -8.56 -22.02
N LEU A 127 1.75 -9.72 -21.55
CA LEU A 127 2.01 -10.99 -22.23
C LEU A 127 1.56 -10.91 -23.70
N GLY A 128 2.47 -11.22 -24.62
CA GLY A 128 2.23 -11.13 -26.07
C GLY A 128 2.51 -9.77 -26.72
N SER A 129 2.89 -8.75 -25.95
CA SER A 129 3.35 -7.46 -26.49
C SER A 129 4.77 -7.55 -27.08
N ALA A 130 5.15 -6.56 -27.90
CA ALA A 130 6.52 -6.51 -28.43
C ALA A 130 7.55 -6.28 -27.32
N GLY A 131 7.23 -5.51 -26.26
CA GLY A 131 8.08 -5.36 -25.10
C GLY A 131 8.23 -6.66 -24.29
N ALA A 132 7.20 -7.50 -24.21
CA ALA A 132 7.33 -8.83 -23.59
C ALA A 132 8.22 -9.77 -24.41
N ALA A 133 8.15 -9.67 -25.74
CA ALA A 133 9.07 -10.40 -26.62
C ALA A 133 10.52 -9.91 -26.44
N GLU A 134 10.73 -8.60 -26.25
CA GLU A 134 12.04 -8.02 -25.92
C GLU A 134 12.53 -8.51 -24.56
N GLN A 135 11.72 -8.40 -23.51
CA GLN A 135 12.02 -8.89 -22.17
C GLN A 135 12.50 -10.35 -22.19
N ALA A 136 11.84 -11.21 -22.99
CA ALA A 136 12.21 -12.61 -23.12
C ALA A 136 13.60 -12.83 -23.74
N ARG A 137 14.16 -11.87 -24.47
CA ARG A 137 15.53 -11.91 -25.00
C ARG A 137 16.58 -11.59 -23.93
N HIS A 138 16.22 -10.81 -22.91
CA HIS A 138 17.11 -10.48 -21.77
C HIS A 138 17.16 -11.59 -20.71
N LEU A 139 16.27 -12.59 -20.78
CA LEU A 139 16.29 -13.71 -19.84
C LEU A 139 17.56 -14.55 -20.04
N PRO A 140 18.23 -14.96 -18.94
CA PRO A 140 19.44 -15.79 -19.00
C PRO A 140 19.15 -17.22 -19.49
N PHE A 141 17.88 -17.60 -19.64
CA PHE A 141 17.43 -18.87 -20.18
C PHE A 141 16.30 -18.65 -21.19
N LYS A 142 16.23 -19.51 -22.20
CA LYS A 142 15.24 -19.42 -23.27
C LYS A 142 13.98 -20.19 -22.87
N ILE A 143 12.82 -19.55 -22.93
CA ILE A 143 11.53 -20.20 -22.64
C ILE A 143 11.13 -21.07 -23.85
N PRO A 144 10.90 -22.39 -23.69
CA PRO A 144 10.38 -23.23 -24.76
C PRO A 144 9.02 -22.71 -25.24
N GLY A 145 8.90 -22.43 -26.54
CA GLY A 145 7.67 -21.86 -27.12
C GLY A 145 7.57 -20.33 -27.09
N SER A 146 8.61 -19.60 -26.65
CA SER A 146 8.72 -18.16 -26.96
C SER A 146 8.61 -17.96 -28.47
N PRO A 147 7.85 -16.95 -28.96
CA PRO A 147 7.64 -16.74 -30.38
C PRO A 147 9.00 -16.68 -31.09
N ALA A 148 9.30 -17.75 -31.82
CA ALA A 148 10.45 -17.83 -32.71
C ALA A 148 10.16 -16.88 -33.87
N GLY A 149 10.49 -15.60 -33.70
CA GLY A 149 10.07 -14.62 -34.71
C GLY A 149 10.41 -13.18 -34.45
N ALA A 150 11.32 -12.88 -33.53
CA ALA A 150 11.96 -11.58 -33.55
C ALA A 150 13.43 -11.81 -33.90
N SER A 151 13.65 -12.03 -35.20
CA SER A 151 14.97 -11.93 -35.82
C SER A 151 15.64 -10.68 -35.28
N GLN A 152 16.88 -10.83 -34.80
CA GLN A 152 17.72 -9.67 -34.52
C GLN A 152 17.65 -8.70 -35.71
N PRO A 153 17.62 -7.38 -35.50
CA PRO A 153 18.01 -6.48 -36.58
C PRO A 153 19.42 -6.93 -36.98
N MET A 154 19.62 -7.24 -38.25
CA MET A 154 20.90 -7.70 -38.78
C MET A 154 22.01 -6.74 -38.30
N PRO A 155 23.19 -7.24 -37.88
CA PRO A 155 24.31 -6.37 -37.53
C PRO A 155 24.65 -5.53 -38.77
N GLY A 156 24.41 -4.21 -38.72
CA GLY A 156 24.69 -3.28 -39.83
C GLY A 156 23.47 -2.57 -40.44
N ALA A 157 22.25 -2.72 -39.91
CA ALA A 157 21.15 -1.85 -40.32
C ALA A 157 21.42 -0.39 -39.85
N PRO A 158 21.36 0.62 -40.74
CA PRO A 158 21.60 2.00 -40.35
C PRO A 158 20.58 2.47 -39.31
N PRO A 159 20.95 3.35 -38.36
CA PRO A 159 19.99 3.93 -37.44
C PRO A 159 18.93 4.67 -38.25
N GLU A 160 17.65 4.36 -38.03
CA GLU A 160 16.55 5.11 -38.66
C GLU A 160 16.70 6.60 -38.30
N PRO A 161 16.83 7.50 -39.28
CA PRO A 161 16.92 8.91 -39.01
C PRO A 161 15.52 9.45 -38.69
N GLY A 162 15.29 9.77 -37.41
CA GLY A 162 14.20 10.66 -37.02
C GLY A 162 13.13 10.07 -36.11
N ALA A 163 13.50 9.56 -34.93
CA ALA A 163 12.53 9.46 -33.84
C ALA A 163 12.20 10.89 -33.34
N PRO A 164 10.99 11.43 -33.58
CA PRO A 164 10.61 12.71 -33.03
C PRO A 164 10.21 12.53 -31.56
N ALA A 165 10.36 13.61 -30.80
CA ALA A 165 9.91 13.73 -29.43
C ALA A 165 8.44 13.31 -29.24
N LEU A 166 8.20 12.50 -28.21
CA LEU A 166 6.98 12.42 -27.39
C LEU A 166 5.68 12.94 -28.05
N SER A 167 5.15 12.23 -29.04
CA SER A 167 3.79 12.49 -29.56
C SER A 167 3.28 11.31 -30.39
N GLY A 168 2.93 10.21 -29.71
CA GLY A 168 2.34 9.07 -30.42
C GLY A 168 2.18 7.85 -29.54
N VAL A 169 1.19 7.87 -28.62
CA VAL A 169 0.68 6.63 -28.04
C VAL A 169 0.03 5.84 -29.19
N PRO A 170 0.52 4.64 -29.56
CA PRO A 170 -0.16 3.84 -30.57
C PRO A 170 -1.52 3.41 -30.00
N GLN A 171 -2.61 3.90 -30.60
CA GLN A 171 -3.98 3.46 -30.29
C GLN A 171 -4.29 2.11 -30.97
N GLY A 172 -3.38 1.15 -30.87
CA GLY A 172 -3.55 -0.20 -31.40
C GLY A 172 -4.07 -1.12 -30.31
N GLY A 173 -5.31 -1.61 -30.46
CA GLY A 173 -5.81 -2.73 -29.64
C GLY A 173 -4.91 -3.97 -29.77
N PRO A 174 -4.99 -4.92 -28.82
CA PRO A 174 -4.15 -6.12 -28.86
C PRO A 174 -4.33 -6.88 -30.18
N PRO A 175 -3.27 -7.49 -30.72
CA PRO A 175 -3.36 -8.26 -31.96
C PRO A 175 -4.40 -9.40 -31.82
N PRO A 176 -5.18 -9.68 -32.87
CA PRO A 176 -6.16 -10.76 -32.83
C PRO A 176 -5.47 -12.09 -32.54
N GLY A 177 -5.93 -12.79 -31.49
CA GLY A 177 -5.37 -14.08 -31.05
C GLY A 177 -4.41 -14.01 -29.86
N ALA A 178 -4.20 -12.84 -29.25
CA ALA A 178 -3.41 -12.74 -28.01
C ALA A 178 -4.02 -13.60 -26.89
N PRO A 179 -3.20 -14.36 -26.13
CA PRO A 179 -3.69 -15.17 -25.00
C PRO A 179 -4.44 -14.29 -23.98
N PRO A 180 -5.42 -14.85 -23.26
CA PRO A 180 -6.23 -14.07 -22.32
C PRO A 180 -5.33 -13.36 -21.31
N ARG A 181 -5.64 -12.10 -21.02
CA ARG A 181 -4.92 -11.28 -20.06
C ARG A 181 -4.75 -12.06 -18.76
N ARG A 182 -3.51 -12.38 -18.38
CA ARG A 182 -3.24 -12.88 -17.03
C ARG A 182 -3.25 -11.67 -16.09
N GLU A 183 -4.45 -11.19 -15.81
CA GLU A 183 -4.69 -10.05 -14.95
C GLU A 183 -4.30 -10.42 -13.51
N MET A 184 -3.58 -9.53 -12.84
CA MET A 184 -3.32 -9.67 -11.41
C MET A 184 -4.66 -9.58 -10.68
N LYS A 185 -5.01 -10.62 -9.92
CA LYS A 185 -6.26 -10.65 -9.15
C LYS A 185 -5.97 -10.48 -7.66
N VAL A 186 -6.52 -9.43 -7.07
CA VAL A 186 -6.61 -9.27 -5.62
C VAL A 186 -7.56 -10.34 -5.09
N TRP A 187 -7.04 -11.17 -4.16
CA TRP A 187 -7.71 -12.34 -3.58
C TRP A 187 -8.23 -13.38 -4.59
N GLY A 188 -7.77 -13.34 -5.85
CA GLY A 188 -8.19 -14.28 -6.89
C GLY A 188 -9.51 -13.94 -7.61
N PHE A 189 -10.22 -12.89 -7.21
CA PHE A 189 -11.53 -12.53 -7.80
C PHE A 189 -11.68 -11.04 -8.17
N ILE A 190 -10.90 -10.12 -7.59
CA ILE A 190 -10.92 -8.71 -7.99
C ILE A 190 -9.77 -8.46 -8.96
N THR A 191 -10.06 -8.17 -10.23
CA THR A 191 -9.03 -7.71 -11.16
C THR A 191 -8.46 -6.37 -10.69
N LEU A 192 -7.14 -6.31 -10.52
CA LEU A 192 -6.43 -5.06 -10.32
C LEU A 192 -6.08 -4.49 -11.70
N PRO A 193 -6.76 -3.43 -12.16
CA PRO A 193 -6.47 -2.86 -13.46
C PRO A 193 -5.03 -2.31 -13.47
N PRO A 194 -4.24 -2.53 -14.52
CA PRO A 194 -2.91 -1.92 -14.62
C PRO A 194 -3.05 -0.42 -14.87
N ILE A 195 -2.03 0.34 -14.45
CA ILE A 195 -1.92 1.76 -14.78
C ILE A 195 -1.54 1.88 -16.27
N LYS A 196 -2.53 2.23 -17.10
CA LYS A 196 -2.41 2.27 -18.56
C LYS A 196 -1.19 3.08 -19.05
N ALA A 197 -0.96 4.25 -18.45
CA ALA A 197 0.16 5.12 -18.83
C ALA A 197 1.54 4.45 -18.68
N ILE A 198 1.69 3.54 -17.72
CA ILE A 198 2.93 2.79 -17.49
C ILE A 198 2.95 1.55 -18.39
N GLN A 199 1.82 0.85 -18.48
CA GLN A 199 1.74 -0.41 -19.22
C GLN A 199 1.90 -0.22 -20.74
N ASP A 200 1.39 0.87 -21.30
CA ASP A 200 1.44 1.19 -22.73
C ASP A 200 2.89 1.31 -23.26
N LEU A 201 3.85 1.62 -22.40
CA LEU A 201 5.27 1.67 -22.77
C LEU A 201 5.76 0.30 -23.29
N GLY A 202 5.32 -0.78 -22.64
CA GLY A 202 5.68 -2.16 -22.99
C GLY A 202 5.03 -2.69 -24.27
N GLU A 203 4.17 -1.92 -24.94
CA GLU A 203 3.55 -2.35 -26.20
C GLU A 203 4.54 -2.47 -27.34
N THR A 204 5.60 -1.65 -27.30
CA THR A 204 6.64 -1.60 -28.32
C THR A 204 7.94 -2.20 -27.78
N ALA A 205 8.78 -2.76 -28.64
CA ALA A 205 10.08 -3.29 -28.23
C ALA A 205 10.98 -2.18 -27.65
N GLY A 206 10.99 -0.99 -28.28
CA GLY A 206 11.78 0.16 -27.81
C GLY A 206 11.29 0.77 -26.49
N GLY A 207 10.05 0.51 -26.08
CA GLY A 207 9.50 0.98 -24.81
C GLY A 207 9.76 0.05 -23.62
N TYR A 208 10.35 -1.13 -23.85
CA TYR A 208 10.75 -2.06 -22.79
C TYR A 208 11.75 -1.43 -21.81
N GLU A 209 12.83 -0.85 -22.31
CA GLU A 209 13.89 -0.25 -21.49
C GLU A 209 13.37 0.90 -20.58
N PRO A 210 12.63 1.90 -21.09
CA PRO A 210 11.99 2.91 -20.23
C PRO A 210 11.02 2.33 -19.20
N GLN A 211 10.26 1.29 -19.58
CA GLN A 211 9.32 0.65 -18.66
C GLN A 211 10.05 -0.11 -17.55
N GLN A 212 11.16 -0.78 -17.86
CA GLN A 212 12.01 -1.44 -16.88
C GLN A 212 12.68 -0.43 -15.94
N ALA A 213 13.18 0.69 -16.45
CA ALA A 213 13.73 1.76 -15.61
C ALA A 213 12.70 2.28 -14.58
N LEU A 214 11.46 2.51 -15.03
CA LEU A 214 10.36 2.87 -14.11
C LEU A 214 10.07 1.78 -13.09
N HIS A 215 10.06 0.51 -13.49
CA HIS A 215 9.89 -0.61 -12.57
C HIS A 215 10.94 -0.58 -11.45
N GLU A 216 12.22 -0.44 -11.82
CA GLU A 216 13.34 -0.37 -10.88
C GLU A 216 13.23 0.83 -9.93
N GLU A 217 12.84 2.00 -10.44
CA GLU A 217 12.58 3.17 -9.61
C GLU A 217 11.45 2.91 -8.61
N PHE A 218 10.32 2.35 -9.06
CA PHE A 218 9.21 2.05 -8.15
C PHE A 218 9.58 1.01 -7.11
N VAL A 219 10.38 -0.01 -7.46
CA VAL A 219 10.92 -0.99 -6.51
C VAL A 219 11.81 -0.30 -5.48
N SER A 220 12.69 0.61 -5.90
CA SER A 220 13.56 1.39 -5.01
C SER A 220 12.74 2.23 -4.02
N TRP A 221 11.78 3.02 -4.52
CA TRP A 221 10.92 3.86 -3.68
C TRP A 221 10.05 3.03 -2.73
N HIS A 222 9.54 1.89 -3.18
CA HIS A 222 8.76 0.98 -2.35
C HIS A 222 9.64 0.35 -1.26
N SER A 223 10.87 -0.06 -1.57
CA SER A 223 11.82 -0.59 -0.59
C SER A 223 12.18 0.45 0.49
N ILE A 224 12.58 1.66 0.07
CA ILE A 224 12.89 2.77 0.99
C ILE A 224 11.66 3.10 1.85
N GLY A 225 10.48 3.22 1.23
CA GLY A 225 9.24 3.47 1.93
C GLY A 225 8.89 2.37 2.95
N GLY A 226 9.23 1.11 2.66
CA GLY A 226 9.08 -0.02 3.58
C GLY A 226 9.91 0.15 4.85
N TYR A 227 11.19 0.52 4.72
CA TYR A 227 12.05 0.79 5.89
C TYR A 227 11.59 2.02 6.68
N LEU A 228 11.14 3.08 6.00
CA LEU A 228 10.57 4.25 6.65
C LEU A 228 9.27 3.91 7.39
N LEU A 229 8.43 3.04 6.84
CA LEU A 229 7.23 2.53 7.49
C LEU A 229 7.58 1.72 8.75
N ILE A 230 8.60 0.85 8.70
CA ILE A 230 9.08 0.11 9.87
C ILE A 230 9.53 1.08 10.98
N LEU A 231 10.31 2.11 10.62
CA LEU A 231 10.75 3.13 11.57
C LEU A 231 9.56 3.90 12.18
N ALA A 232 8.63 4.37 11.35
CA ALA A 232 7.44 5.08 11.81
C ALA A 232 6.56 4.20 12.72
N LEU A 233 6.41 2.91 12.38
CA LEU A 233 5.68 1.95 13.19
C LEU A 233 6.37 1.71 14.54
N ALA A 234 7.70 1.57 14.55
CA ALA A 234 8.48 1.43 15.77
C ALA A 234 8.32 2.67 16.67
N LEU A 235 8.41 3.87 16.10
CA LEU A 235 8.19 5.12 16.83
C LEU A 235 6.77 5.23 17.38
N HIS A 236 5.77 4.81 16.60
CA HIS A 236 4.36 4.80 17.02
C HIS A 236 4.14 3.87 18.22
N ILE A 237 4.65 2.64 18.15
CA ILE A 237 4.56 1.65 19.24
C ILE A 237 5.33 2.14 20.46
N ALA A 238 6.54 2.66 20.29
CA ALA A 238 7.35 3.20 21.38
C ALA A 238 6.64 4.37 22.08
N GLY A 239 6.02 5.27 21.32
CA GLY A 239 5.20 6.36 21.86
C GLY A 239 4.01 5.84 22.68
N ALA A 240 3.27 4.87 22.15
CA ALA A 240 2.15 4.25 22.87
C ALA A 240 2.59 3.55 24.17
N LEU A 241 3.70 2.81 24.13
CA LEU A 241 4.28 2.17 25.31
C LEU A 241 4.76 3.19 26.34
N LYS A 242 5.44 4.26 25.91
CA LYS A 242 5.87 5.35 26.79
C LYS A 242 4.66 5.98 27.48
N HIS A 243 3.62 6.34 26.74
CA HIS A 243 2.41 6.93 27.34
C HIS A 243 1.71 5.96 28.30
N GLN A 244 1.64 4.67 27.96
CA GLN A 244 1.03 3.65 28.81
C GLN A 244 1.78 3.43 30.13
N TYR A 245 3.11 3.31 30.07
CA TYR A 245 3.91 2.85 31.21
C TYR A 245 4.62 3.96 31.98
N VAL A 246 5.05 5.03 31.30
CA VAL A 246 5.74 6.18 31.90
C VAL A 246 4.74 7.24 32.29
N ASP A 247 3.90 7.69 31.34
CA ASP A 247 2.95 8.78 31.58
C ASP A 247 1.67 8.28 32.29
N LYS A 248 1.51 6.96 32.45
CA LYS A 248 0.37 6.28 33.11
C LYS A 248 -0.98 6.60 32.46
N GLU A 249 -0.98 6.91 31.17
CA GLU A 249 -2.18 7.17 30.38
C GLU A 249 -2.79 5.87 29.87
N PRO A 250 -4.12 5.73 29.85
CA PRO A 250 -4.78 4.48 29.51
C PRO A 250 -4.88 4.23 27.99
N GLU A 251 -3.83 4.46 27.22
CA GLU A 251 -3.85 4.42 25.74
C GLU A 251 -4.36 3.10 25.16
N PHE A 252 -3.96 1.95 25.74
CA PHE A 252 -4.48 0.65 25.30
C PHE A 252 -5.96 0.48 25.62
N GLN A 253 -6.43 0.95 26.79
CA GLN A 253 -7.85 0.85 27.13
C GLN A 253 -8.71 1.71 26.21
N ARG A 254 -8.18 2.83 25.70
CA ARG A 254 -8.86 3.67 24.71
C ARG A 254 -9.00 2.97 23.37
N MET A 255 -8.03 2.14 23.02
CA MET A 255 -8.00 1.29 21.82
C MET A 255 -8.59 -0.11 22.05
N GLY A 256 -9.33 -0.32 23.15
CA GLY A 256 -10.10 -1.54 23.39
C GLY A 256 -9.31 -2.73 23.96
N LEU A 257 -8.03 -2.55 24.31
CA LEU A 257 -7.22 -3.56 25.00
C LEU A 257 -7.07 -3.23 26.50
N GLY A 258 -7.51 -4.15 27.35
CA GLY A 258 -7.42 -4.04 28.81
C GLY A 258 -8.77 -3.88 29.51
N ARG A 259 -8.83 -4.22 30.81
CA ARG A 259 -10.05 -4.06 31.63
C ARG A 259 -10.36 -2.57 31.79
N ARG A 260 -11.58 -2.16 31.40
CA ARG A 260 -12.17 -0.91 31.90
C ARG A 260 -12.37 -1.07 33.39
N ASN A 261 -11.56 -0.41 34.21
CA ASN A 261 -11.92 -0.27 35.61
C ASN A 261 -13.21 0.54 35.66
N LYS A 262 -14.32 -0.14 35.97
CA LYS A 262 -15.52 0.53 36.47
C LYS A 262 -15.08 1.17 37.78
N LYS A 263 -14.77 2.47 37.78
CA LYS A 263 -14.79 3.21 39.04
C LYS A 263 -16.24 3.20 39.49
N VAL A 264 -16.42 2.62 40.69
CA VAL A 264 -17.65 2.59 41.49
C VAL A 264 -18.21 4.00 41.64
#